data_AF-A0A519W0A2-F1
#
_entry.id   AF-A0A519W0A2-F1
#
_cell.length_a   1.000
_cell.length_b   1.000
_cell.length_c   1.000
_cell.angle_alpha   90.00
_cell.angle_beta   90.00
_cell.angle_gamma   90.00
#
_symmetry.space_group_name_H-M   'P 1'
#
loop_
_entity.id
_entity.type
_entity.pdbx_description
1 polymer ?
#
loop_
_entity_poly.entity_id
_entity_poly.type
_entity_poly.pdbx_seq_one_letter_code
_entity_poly.pdbx_strand_id
1 'polypeptide(L)' 'MKRYCFTLDLIDNDDLIAAYKQYHQSVWPEILQSIKSSGIDDMEIYLSGTRLFMVMDVNDSFTFEKKTA' A
#
# COMPACT_ATOMS: atom_id res chain seq x y z
N MET A 1 -16.28 -7.15 -6.62
CA MET A 1 -15.08 -6.32 -6.38
C MET A 1 -15.36 -5.43 -5.18
N LYS A 2 -14.52 -5.52 -4.15
CA LYS A 2 -14.59 -4.66 -2.96
C LYS A 2 -13.40 -3.71 -2.99
N ARG A 3 -13.63 -2.46 -2.59
CA ARG A 3 -12.60 -1.42 -2.49
C ARG A 3 -12.40 -1.03 -1.03
N TYR A 4 -11.15 -1.00 -0.59
CA TYR A 4 -10.76 -0.47 0.71
C TYR A 4 -9.93 0.80 0.53
N CYS A 5 -10.17 1.78 1.38
CA CYS A 5 -9.42 3.03 1.39
C CYS A 5 -8.83 3.26 2.78
N PHE A 6 -7.54 3.57 2.84
CA PHE A 6 -6.83 3.82 4.09
C PHE A 6 -6.10 5.16 4.04
N THR A 7 -5.98 5.79 5.20
CA THR A 7 -5.17 7.00 5.36
C THR A 7 -4.11 6.79 6.43
N LEU A 8 -2.96 7.40 6.20
CA LEU A 8 -1.85 7.42 7.15
C LEU A 8 -1.08 8.73 6.98
N ASP A 9 -0.65 9.35 8.08
CA ASP A 9 0.23 10.51 8.01
C ASP A 9 1.68 10.09 8.20
N LEU A 10 2.54 10.52 7.27
CA LEU A 10 3.98 10.45 7.43
C LEU A 10 4.43 11.48 8.48
N ILE A 11 5.59 11.20 9.09
CA ILE A 11 6.30 12.22 9.88
C ILE A 11 6.66 13.37 8.93
N ASP A 12 6.36 14.60 9.34
CA ASP A 12 6.64 15.82 8.58
C ASP A 12 8.16 16.11 8.57
N ASN A 13 8.87 15.36 7.73
CA ASN A 13 10.31 15.43 7.55
C ASN A 13 10.65 15.05 6.11
N ASP A 14 11.29 15.97 5.39
CA ASP A 14 11.57 15.84 3.96
C ASP A 14 12.42 14.61 3.62
N ASP A 15 13.42 14.27 4.43
CA ASP A 15 14.29 13.11 4.21
C ASP A 15 13.52 11.80 4.36
N LEU A 16 12.64 11.70 5.35
CA LEU A 16 11.79 10.52 5.56
C LEU A 16 10.75 10.38 4.44
N ILE A 17 10.17 11.48 3.97
CA ILE A 17 9.23 11.49 2.84
C ILE A 17 9.94 11.08 1.54
N ALA A 18 11.16 11.56 1.30
CA ALA A 18 11.97 11.19 0.15
C ALA A 18 12.32 9.70 0.17
N ALA A 19 12.76 9.17 1.33
CA ALA A 19 13.03 7.76 1.52
C ALA A 19 11.78 6.89 1.27
N TYR A 20 10.62 7.32 1.79
CA TYR A 20 9.35 6.64 1.54
C TYR A 20 9.05 6.53 0.04
N LYS A 21 9.16 7.64 -0.71
CA LYS A 21 8.95 7.66 -2.16
C LYS A 21 9.93 6.72 -2.88
N GLN A 22 11.20 6.74 -2.52
CA GLN A 22 12.22 5.89 -3.13
C GLN A 22 11.90 4.40 -2.96
N TYR A 23 11.52 3.98 -1.74
CA TYR A 23 11.15 2.59 -1.49
C TYR A 23 9.88 2.17 -2.27
N HIS A 24 8.93 3.07 -2.47
CA HIS A 24 7.70 2.78 -3.21
C HIS A 24 7.86 2.83 -4.74
N GLN A 25 8.95 3.42 -5.27
CA GLN A 25 9.29 3.33 -6.70
C GLN A 25 9.87 1.97 -7.09
N SER A 26 10.42 1.22 -6.15
CA SER A 26 11.05 -0.09 -6.39
C SER A 26 10.71 -1.03 -5.25
N VAL A 27 9.43 -1.36 -5.15
CA VAL A 27 8.90 -2.26 -4.12
C VAL A 27 9.54 -3.64 -4.26
N TRP A 28 9.98 -4.20 -3.15
CA TRP A 28 10.59 -5.52 -3.11
C TRP A 28 9.67 -6.61 -3.65
N PRO A 29 10.20 -7.60 -4.41
CA PRO A 29 9.40 -8.65 -5.04
C PRO A 29 8.54 -9.46 -4.06
N GLU A 30 9.05 -9.75 -2.86
CA GLU A 30 8.35 -10.50 -1.83
C GLU A 30 7.11 -9.76 -1.30
N ILE A 31 7.16 -8.43 -1.22
CA ILE A 31 6.01 -7.61 -0.82
C ILE A 31 4.95 -7.62 -1.91
N LEU A 32 5.36 -7.47 -3.18
CA LEU A 32 4.45 -7.57 -4.32
C LEU A 32 3.79 -8.96 -4.39
N GLN A 33 4.54 -10.02 -4.09
CA GLN A 33 4.02 -11.39 -4.03
C GLN A 33 3.01 -11.55 -2.89
N SER A 34 3.33 -11.08 -1.68
CA SER A 34 2.41 -11.07 -0.52
C SER A 34 1.09 -10.37 -0.88
N ILE A 35 1.16 -9.16 -1.47
CA ILE A 35 -0.02 -8.38 -1.90
C ILE A 35 -0.88 -9.21 -2.86
N LYS A 36 -0.30 -9.72 -3.96
CA LYS A 36 -1.04 -10.50 -4.96
C LYS A 36 -1.62 -11.79 -4.39
N SER A 37 -0.83 -12.53 -3.59
CA SER A 37 -1.26 -13.80 -2.99
C SER A 37 -2.40 -13.64 -1.98
N SER A 38 -2.53 -12.43 -1.40
CA SER A 38 -3.62 -12.11 -0.49
C SER A 38 -4.93 -11.78 -1.20
N GLY A 39 -4.99 -11.74 -2.55
CA GLY A 39 -6.21 -11.46 -3.31
C GLY A 39 -6.42 -9.98 -3.68
N ILE A 40 -5.35 -9.18 -3.64
CA ILE A 40 -5.36 -7.77 -4.06
C ILE A 40 -5.03 -7.71 -5.55
N ASP A 41 -5.94 -7.17 -6.35
CA ASP A 41 -5.79 -7.05 -7.80
C ASP A 41 -5.10 -5.73 -8.18
N ASP A 42 -5.42 -4.66 -7.46
CA ASP A 42 -4.84 -3.33 -7.68
C ASP A 42 -4.61 -2.59 -6.36
N MET A 43 -3.51 -1.83 -6.29
CA MET A 43 -3.15 -1.04 -5.11
C MET A 43 -2.41 0.23 -5.54
N GLU A 44 -2.97 1.36 -5.15
CA GLU A 44 -2.41 2.69 -5.40
C GLU A 44 -2.20 3.42 -4.07
N ILE A 45 -1.16 4.26 -4.02
CA ILE A 45 -0.92 5.14 -2.89
C ILE A 45 -0.68 6.55 -3.42
N TYR A 46 -1.49 7.50 -2.96
CA TYR A 46 -1.36 8.92 -3.25
C TYR A 46 -0.80 9.63 -2.02
N LEU A 47 0.10 10.60 -2.23
CA LEU A 47 0.67 11.40 -1.14
C LEU A 47 0.36 12.89 -1.38
N SER A 48 -0.26 13.53 -0.39
CA SER A 48 -0.55 14.98 -0.38
C SER A 48 -0.02 15.61 0.92
N GLY A 49 1.04 16.40 0.82
CA GLY A 49 1.80 16.84 2.00
C GLY A 49 2.38 15.63 2.71
N THR A 50 1.95 15.39 3.95
CA THR A 50 2.29 14.20 4.75
C THR A 50 1.23 13.10 4.67
N ARG A 51 0.04 13.37 4.13
CA ARG A 51 -1.07 12.41 4.14
C ARG A 51 -0.99 11.45 2.97
N LEU A 52 -0.87 10.17 3.28
CA LEU A 52 -1.04 9.06 2.35
C LEU A 52 -2.52 8.68 2.25
N PHE A 53 -2.93 8.32 1.04
CA PHE A 53 -4.22 7.74 0.73
C PHE A 53 -3.99 6.46 -0.09
N MET A 54 -4.18 5.31 0.53
CA MET A 54 -4.07 4.01 -0.13
C MET A 54 -5.45 3.57 -0.61
N VAL A 55 -5.54 3.18 -1.88
CA VAL A 55 -6.72 2.57 -2.50
C VAL A 55 -6.37 1.15 -2.89
N MET A 56 -7.21 0.20 -2.51
CA MET A 56 -6.98 -1.23 -2.74
C MET A 56 -8.24 -1.88 -3.29
N ASP A 57 -8.15 -2.46 -4.48
CA ASP A 57 -9.19 -3.29 -5.08
C ASP A 57 -8.88 -4.75 -4.90
N VAL A 58 -9.88 -5.50 -4.41
CA VAL A 58 -9.72 -6.91 -4.09
C VAL A 58 -10.75 -7.80 -4.76
N ASN A 59 -10.33 -9.04 -5.01
CA ASN A 59 -11.19 -10.12 -5.46
C ASN A 59 -11.77 -10.92 -4.28
N ASP A 60 -12.60 -11.91 -4.59
CA ASP A 60 -13.34 -12.69 -3.60
C ASP A 60 -12.46 -13.60 -2.73
N SER A 61 -11.18 -13.77 -3.09
CA SER A 61 -10.22 -14.56 -2.30
C SER A 61 -9.56 -13.78 -1.16
N PHE A 62 -9.78 -12.46 -1.10
CA PHE A 62 -9.12 -11.56 -0.16
C PHE A 62 -9.62 -11.72 1.28
N THR A 63 -8.67 -11.80 2.20
CA THR A 63 -8.91 -11.68 3.65
C THR A 63 -7.77 -10.93 4.32
N PHE A 64 -8.07 -10.20 5.39
CA PHE A 64 -7.04 -9.46 6.15
C PHE A 64 -6.06 -10.39 6.86
N GLU A 65 -6.51 -11.59 7.25
CA GLU A 65 -5.68 -12.62 7.87
C GLU A 65 -4.57 -13.08 6.92
N LYS A 66 -4.90 -13.33 5.64
CA LYS A 66 -3.91 -13.69 4.60
C LYS A 66 -2.88 -12.58 4.34
N LYS A 67 -3.28 -11.31 4.50
CA LYS A 67 -2.40 -10.15 4.28
C LYS A 67 -1.45 -9.89 5.45
N THR A 68 -1.81 -10.33 6.66
CA THR A 68 -1.08 -10.06 7.91
C THR A 68 -0.04 -11.14 8.23
N ALA A 69 -0.20 -12.34 7.69
CA ALA A 69 0.75 -13.45 7.77
C ALA A 69 1.95 -13.26 6.82
#